data_AF-A0A8B6G7Y4-F1
#
_entry.id   AF-A0A8B6G7Y4-F1
#
_cell.length_a   1.000
_cell.length_b   1.000
_cell.length_c   1.000
_cell.angle_alpha   90.00
_cell.angle_beta   90.00
_cell.angle_gamma   90.00
#
_symmetry.space_group_name_H-M   'P 1'
#
loop_
_entity.id
_entity.type
_entity.pdbx_description
1 polymer ?
#
loop_
_entity_poly.entity_id
_entity_poly.type
_entity_poly.pdbx_seq_one_letter_code
_entity_poly.pdbx_strand_id
1 'polypeptide(L)'
;MADNNMLLYYTYDISIKMAMADNKQKIHWLCDPCICTNQTQTQNYTYTEWREILASQLEQIKDNMKLDKKRLSSSIRKRTCASDYRPSAERLGIIGAGVIVVEICIIIFDDLLTLVMRLKHLV
;
A
#
# COMPACT_ATOMS: atom_id res chain seq x y z
N MET A 1 -15.24 8.17 39.58
CA MET A 1 -14.44 7.99 38.34
C MET A 1 -15.43 7.66 37.24
N ALA A 2 -15.96 8.69 36.58
CA ALA A 2 -16.95 8.52 35.52
C ALA A 2 -16.24 8.17 34.21
N ASP A 3 -16.87 7.26 33.48
CA ASP A 3 -16.31 6.43 32.42
C ASP A 3 -15.90 7.27 31.18
N ASN A 4 -14.58 7.43 30.97
CA ASN A 4 -14.04 8.15 29.80
C ASN A 4 -14.43 7.47 28.47
N ASN A 5 -14.85 6.21 28.49
CA ASN A 5 -15.35 5.49 27.31
C ASN A 5 -16.76 5.90 26.89
N MET A 6 -17.60 6.36 27.82
CA MET A 6 -18.97 6.78 27.50
C MET A 6 -18.98 8.12 26.76
N LEU A 7 -18.13 9.06 27.18
CA LEU A 7 -17.97 10.35 26.51
C LEU A 7 -17.45 10.21 25.07
N LEU A 8 -16.52 9.27 24.85
CA LEU A 8 -16.04 8.98 23.49
C LEU A 8 -17.20 8.52 22.59
N TYR A 9 -18.03 7.58 23.03
CA TYR A 9 -19.16 7.08 22.23
C TYR A 9 -20.17 8.19 21.87
N TYR A 10 -20.49 9.09 22.80
CA TYR A 10 -21.37 10.24 22.53
C TYR A 10 -20.74 11.25 21.57
N THR A 11 -19.43 11.51 21.68
CA THR A 11 -18.75 12.45 20.78
C THR A 11 -18.66 11.95 19.34
N TYR A 12 -18.49 10.63 19.14
CA TYR A 12 -18.54 10.04 17.80
C TYR A 12 -19.96 10.09 17.20
N ASP A 13 -21.01 9.83 17.99
CA ASP A 13 -22.40 9.88 17.50
C ASP A 13 -22.84 11.31 17.12
N ILE A 14 -22.43 12.31 17.91
CA ILE A 14 -22.67 13.73 17.59
C ILE A 14 -21.92 14.13 16.31
N SER A 15 -20.65 13.72 16.17
CA SER A 15 -19.84 14.01 14.97
C SER A 15 -20.41 13.37 13.70
N ILE A 16 -20.93 12.14 13.80
CA ILE A 16 -21.59 11.45 12.68
C ILE A 16 -22.91 12.14 12.31
N LYS A 17 -23.71 12.56 13.31
CA LYS A 17 -24.96 13.30 13.07
C LYS A 17 -24.72 14.69 12.47
N MET A 18 -23.66 15.39 12.88
CA MET A 18 -23.27 16.68 12.29
C MET A 18 -22.75 16.50 10.85
N ALA A 19 -21.93 15.47 10.58
CA ALA A 19 -21.47 15.17 9.22
C ALA A 19 -22.63 14.74 8.27
N MET A 20 -23.69 14.14 8.80
CA MET A 20 -24.89 13.79 8.03
C MET A 20 -25.86 14.98 7.84
N ALA A 21 -25.86 15.97 8.74
CA ALA A 21 -26.67 17.19 8.59
C ALA A 21 -26.14 18.10 7.48
N ASP A 22 -24.82 18.15 7.30
CA ASP A 22 -24.16 18.98 6.29
C ASP A 22 -24.24 18.40 4.87
N ASN A 23 -24.54 17.11 4.75
CA ASN A 23 -24.69 16.41 3.47
C ASN A 23 -26.09 16.54 2.84
N LYS A 24 -27.03 17.23 3.50
CA LYS A 24 -28.39 17.42 2.97
C LYS A 24 -28.60 18.69 2.15
N GLN A 25 -27.62 19.58 2.02
CA GLN A 25 -27.83 20.86 1.33
C GLN A 25 -26.66 21.38 0.48
N LYS A 26 -25.65 20.56 0.16
CA LYS A 26 -24.51 21.07 -0.63
C LYS A 26 -23.92 20.10 -1.64
N ILE A 27 -24.75 19.62 -2.56
CA ILE A 27 -24.30 19.16 -3.89
C ILE A 27 -25.26 19.75 -4.93
N HIS A 28 -25.15 21.07 -5.17
CA HIS A 28 -25.91 21.81 -6.19
C HIS A 28 -24.99 22.44 -7.24
N TRP A 29 -23.93 21.76 -7.64
CA TRP A 29 -23.23 22.13 -8.86
C TRP A 29 -22.59 20.86 -9.41
N LEU A 30 -22.87 20.59 -10.69
CA LEU A 30 -22.48 19.41 -11.47
C LEU A 30 -23.51 18.26 -11.54
N CYS A 31 -24.72 18.57 -12.02
CA CYS A 31 -25.52 17.66 -12.83
C CYS A 31 -26.30 18.47 -13.89
N ASP A 32 -26.13 18.12 -15.18
CA ASP A 32 -27.13 18.33 -16.23
C ASP A 32 -28.47 17.66 -15.81
N PRO A 33 -29.64 18.01 -16.38
CA PRO A 33 -30.92 17.87 -15.68
C PRO A 33 -31.28 16.39 -15.42
N CYS A 34 -31.07 15.91 -14.21
CA CYS A 34 -31.70 14.67 -13.77
C CYS A 34 -33.15 14.96 -13.39
N ILE A 35 -34.09 14.23 -13.98
CA ILE A 35 -35.42 14.03 -13.40
C ILE A 35 -35.20 13.12 -12.21
N CYS A 36 -34.80 13.70 -11.09
CA CYS A 36 -34.68 13.00 -9.83
C CYS A 36 -36.08 12.98 -9.18
N THR A 37 -36.92 12.06 -9.66
CA THR A 37 -38.27 11.82 -9.13
C THR A 37 -38.16 11.40 -7.66
N ASN A 38 -38.91 12.08 -6.78
CA ASN A 38 -39.08 11.73 -5.38
C ASN A 38 -39.32 10.22 -5.21
N GLN A 39 -38.30 9.48 -4.78
CA GLN A 39 -38.43 8.09 -4.38
C GLN A 39 -38.16 7.96 -2.89
N THR A 40 -39.11 8.44 -2.09
CA THR A 40 -39.27 7.93 -0.72
C THR A 40 -40.26 6.77 -0.77
N GLN A 41 -39.84 5.63 -1.34
CA GLN A 41 -40.52 4.38 -1.03
C GLN A 41 -40.03 3.92 0.34
N THR A 42 -40.75 4.32 1.40
CA THR A 42 -40.62 3.68 2.70
C THR A 42 -41.22 2.30 2.61
N GLN A 43 -40.39 1.30 2.31
CA GLN A 43 -40.82 -0.09 2.37
C GLN A 43 -40.85 -0.52 3.84
N ASN A 44 -42.02 -0.95 4.31
CA ASN A 44 -42.29 -1.47 5.65
C ASN A 44 -41.66 -2.86 5.80
N TYR A 45 -40.34 -2.91 5.92
CA TYR A 45 -39.64 -4.12 6.33
C TYR A 45 -39.37 -4.10 7.83
N THR A 46 -39.34 -5.28 8.41
CA THR A 46 -38.94 -5.44 9.81
C THR A 46 -37.45 -5.10 9.94
N TYR A 47 -37.06 -4.41 11.01
CA TYR A 47 -35.67 -3.97 11.24
C TYR A 47 -34.64 -5.11 11.12
N THR A 48 -35.04 -6.34 11.43
CA THR A 48 -34.20 -7.54 11.34
C THR A 48 -33.87 -7.93 9.89
N GLU A 49 -34.84 -7.87 8.98
CA GLU A 49 -34.66 -8.23 7.57
C GLU A 49 -33.77 -7.22 6.84
N TRP A 50 -33.91 -5.92 7.15
CA TRP A 50 -33.04 -4.87 6.62
C TRP A 50 -31.57 -5.07 6.99
N ARG A 51 -31.28 -5.52 8.20
CA ARG A 51 -29.89 -5.72 8.65
C ARG A 51 -29.20 -6.87 7.91
N GLU A 52 -29.92 -7.95 7.63
CA GLU A 52 -29.38 -9.09 6.89
C GLU A 52 -29.11 -8.75 5.42
N ILE A 53 -30.04 -7.99 4.80
CA ILE A 53 -29.86 -7.49 3.43
C ILE A 53 -28.68 -6.52 3.35
N LEU A 54 -28.54 -5.58 4.29
CA LEU A 54 -27.39 -4.66 4.29
C LEU A 54 -26.07 -5.39 4.52
N ALA A 55 -26.03 -6.35 5.45
CA ALA A 55 -24.81 -7.09 5.76
C ALA A 55 -24.32 -7.89 4.54
N SER A 56 -25.24 -8.57 3.85
CA SER A 56 -24.92 -9.35 2.65
C SER A 56 -24.45 -8.46 1.49
N GLN A 57 -25.06 -7.28 1.29
CA GLN A 57 -24.59 -6.33 0.27
C GLN A 57 -23.21 -5.74 0.62
N LEU A 58 -22.96 -5.44 1.90
CA LEU A 58 -21.66 -4.98 2.37
C LEU A 58 -20.56 -6.01 2.15
N GLU A 59 -20.83 -7.30 2.40
CA GLU A 59 -19.88 -8.37 2.14
C GLU A 59 -19.60 -8.53 0.64
N GLN A 60 -20.62 -8.48 -0.21
CA GLN A 60 -20.43 -8.53 -1.66
C GLN A 60 -19.62 -7.35 -2.18
N ILE A 61 -19.89 -6.13 -1.70
CA ILE A 61 -19.13 -4.94 -2.06
C ILE A 61 -17.68 -5.05 -1.56
N LYS A 62 -17.48 -5.54 -0.32
CA LYS A 62 -16.14 -5.77 0.25
C LYS A 62 -15.34 -6.80 -0.54
N ASP A 63 -15.99 -7.87 -0.99
CA ASP A 63 -15.36 -8.90 -1.81
C ASP A 63 -15.06 -8.42 -3.23
N ASN A 64 -15.96 -7.66 -3.84
CA ASN A 64 -15.72 -7.01 -5.13
C ASN A 64 -14.61 -5.93 -5.04
N MET A 65 -14.39 -5.34 -3.87
CA MET A 65 -13.30 -4.41 -3.59
C MET A 65 -11.99 -5.08 -3.12
N LYS A 66 -11.95 -6.41 -2.95
CA LYS A 66 -10.69 -7.13 -2.71
C LYS A 66 -9.87 -7.13 -4.00
N LEU A 67 -9.12 -6.05 -4.22
CA LEU A 67 -8.16 -5.96 -5.31
C LEU A 67 -7.05 -7.00 -5.13
N ASP A 68 -6.70 -7.70 -6.22
CA ASP A 68 -5.58 -8.64 -6.25
C ASP A 68 -4.26 -7.90 -5.98
N LYS A 69 -3.81 -7.96 -4.72
CA LYS A 69 -2.59 -7.34 -4.20
C LYS A 69 -1.33 -7.71 -4.98
N LYS A 70 -1.33 -8.81 -5.74
CA LYS A 70 -0.18 -9.22 -6.56
C LYS A 70 -0.11 -8.50 -7.91
N ARG A 71 -1.24 -8.05 -8.44
CA ARG A 71 -1.35 -7.40 -9.77
C ARG A 71 -1.54 -5.89 -9.73
N LEU A 72 -1.60 -5.28 -8.54
CA LEU A 72 -1.67 -3.82 -8.46
C LEU A 72 -0.43 -3.17 -9.09
N SER A 73 -0.64 -2.06 -9.80
CA SER A 73 0.43 -1.23 -10.34
C SER A 73 1.38 -0.71 -9.26
N SER A 74 0.93 -0.58 -8.01
CA SER A 74 1.80 -0.25 -6.87
C SER A 74 2.73 -1.41 -6.51
N SER A 75 2.23 -2.65 -6.49
CA SER A 75 3.03 -3.86 -6.27
C SER A 75 4.02 -4.11 -7.40
N ILE A 76 3.62 -3.86 -8.64
CA ILE A 76 4.50 -3.94 -9.82
C ILE A 76 5.62 -2.88 -9.68
N ARG A 77 5.28 -1.60 -9.49
CA ARG A 77 6.26 -0.50 -9.33
C ARG A 77 7.18 -0.66 -8.12
N LYS A 78 6.80 -1.42 -7.09
CA LYS A 78 7.68 -1.75 -5.96
C LYS A 78 8.71 -2.83 -6.31
N ARG A 79 8.35 -3.77 -7.18
CA ARG A 79 9.24 -4.87 -7.62
C ARG A 79 10.12 -4.48 -8.80
N THR A 80 9.59 -3.65 -9.69
CA THR A 80 10.32 -3.13 -10.83
C THR A 80 10.66 -1.67 -10.54
N CYS A 81 11.94 -1.39 -10.31
CA CYS A 81 12.40 -0.01 -10.40
C CYS A 81 12.17 0.46 -11.84
N ALA A 82 11.63 1.67 -12.01
CA ALA A 82 11.61 2.31 -13.32
C ALA A 82 13.03 2.36 -13.85
N SER A 83 13.20 2.21 -15.17
CA SER A 83 14.50 2.31 -15.84
C SER A 83 15.01 3.76 -15.77
N ASP A 84 15.51 4.16 -14.61
CA ASP A 84 16.10 5.48 -14.37
C ASP A 84 17.60 5.39 -14.65
N TYR A 85 18.01 5.87 -15.82
CA TYR A 85 19.43 6.07 -16.11
C TYR A 85 19.95 7.24 -15.27
N ARG A 86 20.59 6.93 -14.13
CA ARG A 86 21.30 7.92 -13.31
C ARG A 86 22.81 7.75 -13.48
N PRO A 87 23.49 8.60 -14.26
CA PRO A 87 24.93 8.48 -14.52
C PRO A 87 25.79 8.63 -13.27
N SER A 88 25.26 9.18 -12.17
CA SER A 88 25.93 9.16 -10.86
C SER A 88 25.95 7.78 -10.22
N ALA A 89 24.84 7.04 -10.29
CA ALA A 89 24.71 5.71 -9.70
C ALA A 89 25.54 4.67 -10.49
N GLU A 90 25.54 4.78 -11.81
CA GLU A 90 26.36 3.91 -12.68
C GLU A 90 27.85 4.08 -12.39
N ARG A 91 28.34 5.33 -12.34
CA ARG A 91 29.75 5.61 -12.06
C ARG A 91 30.17 5.13 -10.67
N LEU A 92 29.34 5.33 -9.65
CA LEU A 92 29.60 4.81 -8.31
C LEU A 92 29.63 3.28 -8.28
N GLY A 93 28.74 2.62 -9.04
CA GLY A 93 28.73 1.17 -9.20
C GLY A 93 30.02 0.64 -9.83
N ILE A 94 30.52 1.30 -10.88
CA ILE A 94 31.78 0.91 -11.55
C ILE A 94 32.98 1.07 -10.61
N ILE A 95 33.06 2.20 -9.89
CA ILE A 95 34.15 2.44 -8.93
C ILE A 95 34.10 1.41 -7.80
N GLY A 96 32.93 1.15 -7.23
CA GLY A 96 32.74 0.16 -6.17
C GLY A 96 33.09 -1.25 -6.62
N ALA A 97 32.67 -1.66 -7.82
CA ALA A 97 33.03 -2.95 -8.39
C ALA A 97 34.56 -3.06 -8.60
N GLY A 98 35.21 -1.99 -9.04
CA GLY A 98 36.67 -1.94 -9.20
C GLY A 98 37.43 -2.19 -7.90
N VAL A 99 37.01 -1.56 -6.80
CA VAL A 99 37.63 -1.75 -5.48
C VAL A 99 37.54 -3.21 -5.02
N ILE A 100 36.35 -3.81 -5.14
CA ILE A 100 36.13 -5.21 -4.74
C ILE A 100 37.01 -6.17 -5.55
N VAL A 101 37.11 -5.96 -6.86
CA VAL A 101 37.95 -6.81 -7.73
C VAL A 101 39.43 -6.70 -7.35
N VAL A 102 39.92 -5.49 -7.09
CA VAL A 102 41.32 -5.26 -6.69
C VAL A 102 41.64 -5.97 -5.38
N GLU A 103 40.78 -5.87 -4.37
CA GLU A 103 40.99 -6.56 -3.09
C GLU A 103 41.05 -8.08 -3.25
N ILE A 104 40.15 -8.66 -4.05
CA ILE A 104 40.15 -10.10 -4.34
C ILE A 104 41.44 -10.51 -5.05
N CYS A 105 41.91 -9.72 -6.03
CA CYS A 105 43.16 -10.00 -6.72
C CYS A 105 44.38 -10.02 -5.78
N ILE A 106 44.42 -9.10 -4.80
CA ILE A 106 45.50 -9.06 -3.81
C ILE A 106 45.50 -10.34 -2.95
N ILE A 107 44.33 -10.77 -2.48
CA ILE A 107 44.20 -12.00 -1.68
C ILE A 107 44.68 -13.21 -2.49
N ILE A 108 44.19 -13.36 -3.73
CA ILE A 108 44.57 -14.48 -4.61
C ILE A 108 46.07 -14.47 -4.89
N PHE A 109 46.66 -13.28 -5.08
CA PHE A 109 48.08 -13.15 -5.35
C PHE A 109 48.95 -13.56 -4.16
N ASP A 110 48.57 -13.16 -2.94
CA ASP A 110 49.26 -13.55 -1.71
C ASP A 110 49.21 -15.08 -1.49
N ASP A 111 48.04 -15.68 -1.72
CA ASP A 111 47.85 -17.14 -1.67
C ASP A 111 48.72 -17.87 -2.71
N LEU A 112 48.77 -17.36 -3.95
CA LEU A 112 49.60 -17.92 -5.02
C LEU A 112 51.09 -17.85 -4.70
N LEU A 113 51.58 -16.71 -4.22
CA LEU A 113 52.98 -16.55 -3.81
C LEU A 113 53.34 -17.52 -2.69
N THR A 114 52.48 -17.61 -1.68
CA THR A 114 52.65 -18.52 -0.55
C THR A 114 52.67 -19.98 -1.00
N LEU A 115 51.79 -20.36 -1.93
CA LEU A 115 51.75 -21.71 -2.49
C LEU A 115 53.02 -22.03 -3.28
N VAL A 116 53.49 -21.12 -4.14
CA VAL A 116 54.72 -21.32 -4.93
C VAL A 116 55.94 -21.45 -4.02
N MET A 117 56.05 -20.63 -2.97
CA MET A 117 57.16 -20.74 -2.01
C MET A 117 57.13 -22.09 -1.27
N ARG A 118 55.96 -22.56 -0.86
CA ARG A 118 55.80 -23.87 -0.20
C ARG A 118 56.12 -25.03 -1.13
N LEU A 119 55.72 -24.97 -2.40
CA LEU A 119 56.04 -26.00 -3.39
C LEU A 119 57.53 -26.07 -3.68
N LYS A 120 58.22 -24.92 -3.78
CA LYS A 120 59.68 -24.86 -3.97
C LYS A 120 60.47 -25.42 -2.79
N HIS A 121 59.91 -25.41 -1.58
CA HIS A 121 60.55 -26.00 -0.40
C HIS A 121 60.34 -27.53 -0.33
N LEU A 122 59.34 -28.07 -1.01
CA LEU A 122 59.00 -29.50 -1.00
C LEU A 122 59.68 -30.31 -2.12
N VAL A 123 60.17 -29.63 -3.16
CA VAL A 123 60.95 -30.20 -4.28
C VAL A 123 62.43 -30.04 -4.01
#